data_AF-A0A9X9PRQ3-F1
#
_entry.id   AF-A0A9X9PRQ3-F1
#
_cell.length_a   1.000
_cell.length_b   1.000
_cell.length_c   1.000
_cell.angle_alpha   90.00
_cell.angle_beta   90.00
_cell.angle_gamma   90.00
#
_symmetry.space_group_name_H-M   'P 1'
#
loop_
_entity.id
_entity.type
_entity.pdbx_description
1 polymer ?
#
loop_
_entity_poly.entity_id
_entity_poly.type
_entity_poly.pdbx_seq_one_letter_code
_entity_poly.pdbx_strand_id
1 'polypeptide(L)'
;MEVDFLNIAKSVRGVVNCLATEVICETKSHLENLDLSKATLWKLNVTNNFASSGSYKKEPTKPPFNRNLRLTRIAMTPHGRAIYSSGSILDFVAGIRDAIKGHEGLVGKEILYGDVSEGNIILLKPSPEDDLYGMLIDLDHSVKLQGNVALENNRSLTGTMKFMALERLQHVLDTGKSIGRTFRHDLKSFFYVFIVGCIEYEDVSADMAKNLDRWCTNELENNFIKKRDGVEHFDQEILKKFTTSFKGLKELAEKLRQILFHNDGRYIETPVDCGPLYDRMIKALDKTVEDIKGKI
;
A
#
# COMPACT_ATOMS: atom_id res chain seq x y z
N MET A 1 14.67 -0.36 -11.15
CA MET A 1 13.95 -1.62 -10.82
C MET A 1 13.93 -1.78 -9.31
N GLU A 2 13.04 -2.59 -8.74
CA GLU A 2 12.89 -2.81 -7.29
C GLU A 2 14.22 -2.99 -6.54
N VAL A 3 15.14 -3.80 -7.11
CA VAL A 3 16.48 -4.04 -6.56
C VAL A 3 17.25 -2.74 -6.29
N ASP A 4 17.14 -1.74 -7.15
CA ASP A 4 17.82 -0.46 -6.98
C ASP A 4 17.27 0.30 -5.75
N PHE A 5 15.95 0.26 -5.57
CA PHE A 5 15.30 0.88 -4.41
C PHE A 5 15.63 0.14 -3.12
N LEU A 6 15.61 -1.20 -3.13
CA LEU A 6 16.02 -2.02 -1.99
C LEU A 6 17.48 -1.74 -1.57
N ASN A 7 18.37 -1.55 -2.54
CA ASN A 7 19.78 -1.20 -2.27
C ASN A 7 19.93 0.18 -1.62
N ILE A 8 19.17 1.17 -2.07
CA ILE A 8 19.16 2.52 -1.47
C ILE A 8 18.52 2.48 -0.07
N ALA A 9 17.48 1.66 0.11
CA ALA A 9 16.72 1.52 1.35
C ALA A 9 17.40 0.64 2.41
N LYS A 10 18.55 0.03 2.13
CA LYS A 10 19.24 -0.92 3.03
C LYS A 10 19.48 -0.43 4.46
N SER A 11 19.58 0.88 4.67
CA SER A 11 19.77 1.47 6.01
C SER A 11 18.47 1.94 6.68
N VAL A 12 17.31 1.74 6.04
CA VAL A 12 16.02 2.24 6.52
C VAL A 12 15.40 1.20 7.45
N ARG A 13 15.36 1.52 8.75
CA ARG A 13 14.65 0.69 9.73
C ARG A 13 13.16 0.66 9.38
N GLY A 14 12.55 -0.52 9.38
CA GLY A 14 11.15 -0.69 8.95
C GLY A 14 10.96 -0.97 7.46
N VAL A 15 12.04 -1.18 6.70
CA VAL A 15 12.00 -1.70 5.32
C VAL A 15 12.87 -2.95 5.20
N VAL A 16 12.37 -3.97 4.52
CA VAL A 16 13.07 -5.24 4.35
C VAL A 16 14.42 -5.06 3.64
N ASN A 17 15.41 -5.85 4.03
CA ASN A 17 16.73 -5.83 3.42
C ASN A 17 16.84 -6.88 2.31
N CYS A 18 17.43 -6.48 1.19
CA CYS A 18 17.86 -7.41 0.16
C CYS A 18 19.17 -8.09 0.55
N LEU A 19 19.16 -9.43 0.60
CA LEU A 19 20.33 -10.26 0.87
C LEU A 19 21.09 -10.63 -0.40
N ALA A 20 20.35 -11.02 -1.43
CA ALA A 20 20.92 -11.47 -2.70
C ALA A 20 19.95 -11.19 -3.84
N THR A 21 20.51 -10.96 -5.02
CA THR A 21 19.77 -10.84 -6.27
C THR A 21 20.44 -11.66 -7.36
N GLU A 22 19.62 -12.27 -8.20
CA GLU A 22 20.09 -13.08 -9.31
C GLU A 22 19.16 -12.91 -10.51
N VAL A 23 19.73 -12.61 -11.67
CA VAL A 23 18.99 -12.63 -12.94
C VAL A 23 18.98 -14.06 -13.43
N ILE A 24 17.80 -14.69 -13.43
CA ILE A 24 17.63 -16.09 -13.86
C ILE A 24 17.63 -16.18 -15.38
N CYS A 25 16.88 -15.30 -16.05
CA CYS A 25 16.82 -15.28 -17.52
C CYS A 25 16.37 -13.91 -18.06
N GLU A 26 16.74 -13.67 -19.31
CA GLU A 26 16.25 -12.55 -20.11
C GLU A 26 15.67 -13.08 -21.41
N THR A 27 14.49 -12.62 -21.83
CA THR A 27 13.91 -13.11 -23.10
C THR A 27 14.81 -12.80 -24.28
N LYS A 28 15.55 -11.69 -24.25
CA LYS A 28 16.49 -11.33 -25.31
C LYS A 28 17.54 -12.43 -25.55
N SER A 29 18.09 -13.06 -24.50
CA SER A 29 19.08 -14.13 -24.68
C SER A 29 18.53 -15.37 -25.40
N HIS A 30 17.21 -15.58 -25.36
CA HIS A 30 16.54 -16.67 -26.06
C HIS A 30 16.04 -16.26 -27.46
N LEU A 31 15.83 -14.96 -27.70
CA LEU A 31 15.29 -14.43 -28.95
C LEU A 31 16.38 -13.92 -29.92
N GLU A 32 17.60 -13.68 -29.46
CA GLU A 32 18.71 -13.08 -30.22
C GLU A 32 19.02 -13.80 -31.55
N ASN A 33 18.74 -15.11 -31.63
CA ASN A 33 19.01 -15.93 -32.81
C ASN A 33 17.75 -16.29 -33.63
N LEU A 34 16.58 -15.74 -33.28
CA LEU A 34 15.32 -16.02 -33.99
C LEU A 34 14.99 -14.88 -34.97
N ASP A 35 14.85 -15.22 -36.26
CA ASP A 35 14.30 -14.30 -37.25
C ASP A 35 12.76 -14.26 -37.13
N LEU A 36 12.25 -13.23 -36.48
CA LEU A 36 10.83 -12.98 -36.30
C LEU A 36 10.26 -11.99 -37.32
N SER A 37 11.00 -11.65 -38.39
CA SER A 37 10.54 -10.71 -39.42
C SER A 37 9.26 -11.14 -40.15
N LYS A 38 8.99 -12.46 -40.16
CA LYS A 38 7.79 -13.09 -40.74
C LYS A 38 6.78 -13.59 -39.70
N ALA A 39 7.00 -13.31 -38.41
CA ALA A 39 6.14 -13.83 -37.36
C ALA A 39 4.78 -13.10 -37.33
N THR A 40 3.69 -13.85 -37.46
CA THR A 40 2.32 -13.32 -37.33
C THR A 40 1.89 -13.34 -35.87
N LEU A 41 1.38 -12.22 -35.35
CA LEU A 41 0.88 -12.13 -33.98
C LEU A 41 -0.51 -12.78 -33.87
N TRP A 42 -0.60 -13.88 -33.13
CA TRP A 42 -1.89 -14.47 -32.74
C TRP A 42 -2.36 -13.83 -31.43
N LYS A 43 -3.39 -12.97 -31.50
CA LYS A 43 -4.08 -12.48 -30.29
C LYS A 43 -4.96 -13.61 -29.77
N LEU A 44 -4.54 -14.32 -28.72
CA LEU A 44 -5.45 -15.20 -27.98
C LEU A 44 -6.50 -14.33 -27.28
N ASN A 45 -7.74 -14.38 -27.77
CA ASN A 45 -8.89 -13.83 -27.05
C ASN A 45 -9.18 -14.76 -25.87
N VAL A 46 -8.48 -14.56 -24.74
CA VAL A 46 -8.81 -15.24 -23.49
C VAL A 46 -10.03 -14.52 -22.90
N THR A 47 -11.22 -14.91 -23.35
CA THR A 47 -12.43 -14.78 -22.54
C THR A 47 -12.39 -15.89 -21.50
N ASN A 48 -12.15 -15.49 -20.24
CA ASN A 48 -12.22 -16.25 -18.99
C ASN A 48 -10.93 -16.88 -18.43
N ASN A 49 -10.59 -16.35 -17.25
CA ASN A 49 -10.24 -17.04 -16.00
C ASN A 49 -8.78 -16.97 -15.45
N PHE A 50 -8.70 -16.24 -14.32
CA PHE A 50 -7.72 -16.26 -13.22
C PHE A 50 -6.30 -15.74 -13.47
N ALA A 51 -6.17 -14.41 -13.44
CA ALA A 51 -5.08 -13.69 -12.74
C ALA A 51 -5.57 -12.25 -12.44
N SER A 52 -5.30 -11.78 -11.22
CA SER A 52 -5.71 -10.53 -10.56
C SER A 52 -6.23 -9.36 -11.42
N SER A 53 -7.35 -8.79 -10.98
CA SER A 53 -8.09 -7.66 -11.56
C SER A 53 -7.33 -6.32 -11.45
N GLY A 54 -6.51 -6.02 -12.45
CA GLY A 54 -6.16 -4.65 -12.83
C GLY A 54 -6.96 -4.25 -14.07
N SER A 55 -8.12 -3.62 -13.90
CA SER A 55 -9.02 -3.20 -14.97
C SER A 55 -8.53 -1.93 -15.68
N TYR A 56 -7.41 -2.02 -16.41
CA TYR A 56 -7.10 -1.14 -17.54
C TYR A 56 -6.31 -1.93 -18.59
N LYS A 57 -7.01 -2.43 -19.62
CA LYS A 57 -6.38 -3.03 -20.80
C LYS A 57 -5.64 -1.94 -21.58
N LYS A 58 -4.35 -1.74 -21.28
CA LYS A 58 -3.45 -0.99 -22.17
C LYS A 58 -3.03 -1.93 -23.30
N GLU A 59 -3.32 -1.58 -24.55
CA GLU A 59 -2.68 -2.28 -25.66
C GLU A 59 -1.15 -2.08 -25.58
N PRO A 60 -0.35 -3.14 -25.78
CA PRO A 60 1.10 -3.06 -25.82
C PRO A 60 1.63 -1.95 -26.76
N THR A 61 2.46 -1.04 -26.26
CA THR A 61 3.18 -0.04 -27.09
C THR A 61 4.27 -0.65 -27.98
N LYS A 62 4.66 -1.90 -27.71
CA LYS A 62 5.59 -2.71 -28.51
C LYS A 62 5.04 -4.13 -28.64
N PRO A 63 5.23 -4.80 -29.78
CA PRO A 63 4.86 -6.20 -29.92
C PRO A 63 5.62 -7.07 -28.88
N PRO A 64 5.03 -8.19 -28.43
CA PRO A 64 5.55 -8.99 -27.31
C PRO A 64 7.02 -9.42 -27.47
N PHE A 65 7.44 -9.73 -28.69
CA PHE A 65 8.80 -10.15 -29.03
C PHE A 65 9.84 -9.00 -29.02
N ASN A 66 9.41 -7.74 -29.03
CA ASN A 66 10.30 -6.58 -28.86
C ASN A 66 10.45 -6.15 -27.39
N ARG A 67 9.92 -6.94 -26.45
CA ARG A 67 10.06 -6.72 -25.01
C ARG A 67 11.15 -7.64 -24.49
N ASN A 68 12.21 -7.06 -23.93
CA ASN A 68 13.12 -7.82 -23.09
C ASN A 68 12.48 -7.95 -21.70
N LEU A 69 11.98 -9.14 -21.37
CA LEU A 69 11.48 -9.47 -20.05
C LEU A 69 12.60 -10.14 -19.29
N ARG A 70 12.80 -9.70 -18.05
CA ARG A 70 13.85 -10.20 -17.17
C ARG A 70 13.24 -10.86 -15.95
N LEU A 71 13.55 -12.14 -15.72
CA LEU A 71 13.20 -12.84 -14.50
C LEU A 71 14.33 -12.65 -13.48
N THR A 72 14.01 -11.98 -12.38
CA THR A 72 14.96 -11.72 -11.28
C THR A 72 14.47 -12.41 -10.02
N ARG A 73 15.36 -13.13 -9.32
CA ARG A 73 15.13 -13.67 -7.98
C ARG A 73 15.75 -12.74 -6.96
N ILE A 74 14.98 -12.39 -5.94
CA ILE A 74 15.41 -11.52 -4.84
C ILE A 74 15.21 -12.30 -3.53
N ALA A 75 16.27 -12.44 -2.75
CA ALA A 75 16.21 -12.98 -1.39
C ALA A 75 16.19 -11.82 -0.39
N MET A 76 15.24 -11.84 0.54
CA MET A 76 15.00 -10.73 1.47
C MET A 76 15.01 -11.20 2.93
N THR A 77 15.32 -10.28 3.86
CA THR A 77 15.32 -10.53 5.31
C THR A 77 14.89 -9.29 6.09
N PRO A 78 14.24 -9.43 7.26
CA PRO A 78 13.72 -10.67 7.84
C PRO A 78 12.48 -11.20 7.11
N HIS A 79 12.17 -12.48 7.32
CA HIS A 79 10.86 -13.03 6.98
C HIS A 79 9.86 -12.65 8.07
N GLY A 80 8.66 -12.22 7.65
CA GLY A 80 7.55 -11.94 8.53
C GLY A 80 6.26 -12.57 8.03
N ARG A 81 5.19 -12.40 8.81
CA ARG A 81 3.83 -12.81 8.43
C ARG A 81 3.07 -11.57 7.93
N ALA A 82 2.15 -11.71 6.98
CA ALA A 82 1.38 -10.56 6.50
C ALA A 82 0.57 -9.89 7.64
N ILE A 83 0.31 -8.58 7.54
CA ILE A 83 -0.38 -7.84 8.62
C ILE A 83 -1.80 -8.33 8.90
N TYR A 84 -2.47 -8.91 7.91
CA TYR A 84 -3.81 -9.49 8.05
C TYR A 84 -3.81 -10.88 8.69
N SER A 85 -2.64 -11.45 8.98
CA SER A 85 -2.56 -12.74 9.67
C SER A 85 -2.88 -12.61 11.16
N SER A 86 -3.50 -13.65 11.73
CA SER A 86 -3.87 -13.73 13.15
C SER A 86 -2.68 -13.36 14.07
N GLY A 87 -2.89 -12.39 14.95
CA GLY A 87 -1.88 -11.80 15.84
C GLY A 87 -2.53 -10.97 16.95
N SER A 88 -1.71 -10.40 17.84
CA SER A 88 -2.24 -9.51 18.90
C SER A 88 -2.59 -8.12 18.36
N ILE A 89 -3.47 -7.39 19.06
CA ILE A 89 -3.75 -5.98 18.76
C ILE A 89 -2.46 -5.14 18.86
N LEU A 90 -1.56 -5.49 19.79
CA LEU A 90 -0.26 -4.87 19.91
C LEU A 90 0.56 -5.03 18.62
N ASP A 91 0.66 -6.26 18.08
CA ASP A 91 1.41 -6.52 16.85
C ASP A 91 0.85 -5.71 15.68
N PHE A 92 -0.48 -5.61 15.57
CA PHE A 92 -1.13 -4.84 14.52
C PHE A 92 -0.81 -3.34 14.61
N VAL A 93 -1.01 -2.73 15.78
CA VAL A 93 -0.80 -1.28 15.96
C VAL A 93 0.69 -0.92 15.86
N ALA A 94 1.55 -1.67 16.54
CA ALA A 94 3.00 -1.45 16.50
C ALA A 94 3.58 -1.75 15.11
N GLY A 95 3.05 -2.75 14.40
CA GLY A 95 3.45 -3.07 13.04
C GLY A 95 3.14 -1.96 12.05
N ILE A 96 1.94 -1.36 12.10
CA ILE A 96 1.58 -0.20 11.27
C ILE A 96 2.47 1.00 11.62
N ARG A 97 2.71 1.24 12.90
CA ARG A 97 3.62 2.30 13.35
C ARG A 97 5.02 2.15 12.77
N ASP A 98 5.59 0.96 12.84
CA ASP A 98 6.94 0.70 12.37
C ASP A 98 7.03 0.75 10.84
N ALA A 99 5.99 0.32 10.13
CA ALA A 99 5.88 0.50 8.69
C ALA A 99 5.79 1.98 8.28
N ILE A 100 5.09 2.83 9.05
CA ILE A 100 5.06 4.29 8.82
C ILE A 100 6.45 4.90 9.07
N LYS A 101 7.17 4.48 10.11
CA LYS A 101 8.57 4.90 10.35
C LYS A 101 9.49 4.47 9.19
N GLY A 102 9.29 3.26 8.66
CA GLY A 102 9.99 2.79 7.47
C GLY A 102 9.68 3.63 6.22
N HIS A 103 8.40 3.96 6.03
CA HIS A 103 7.95 4.85 4.96
C HIS A 103 8.58 6.25 5.05
N GLU A 104 8.61 6.84 6.24
CA GLU A 104 9.29 8.11 6.51
C GLU A 104 10.79 8.04 6.12
N GLY A 105 11.45 6.95 6.52
CA GLY A 105 12.85 6.73 6.16
C GLY A 105 13.08 6.55 4.65
N LEU A 106 12.15 5.94 3.91
CA LEU A 106 12.19 5.89 2.45
C LEU A 106 12.09 7.28 1.83
N VAL A 107 11.16 8.12 2.30
CA VAL A 107 11.03 9.50 1.83
C VAL A 107 12.31 10.29 2.10
N GLY A 108 12.95 10.08 3.27
CA GLY A 108 14.26 10.65 3.59
C GLY A 108 15.42 10.17 2.69
N LYS A 109 15.23 9.06 1.96
CA LYS A 109 16.15 8.56 0.91
C LYS A 109 15.71 8.95 -0.50
N GLU A 110 14.78 9.90 -0.63
CA GLU A 110 14.18 10.33 -1.89
C GLU A 110 13.45 9.18 -2.63
N ILE A 111 12.80 8.29 -1.88
CA ILE A 111 11.99 7.19 -2.41
C ILE A 111 10.54 7.39 -1.98
N LEU A 112 9.64 7.50 -2.95
CA LEU A 112 8.21 7.41 -2.71
C LEU A 112 7.76 5.96 -2.94
N TYR A 113 7.15 5.37 -1.91
CA TYR A 113 6.79 3.96 -1.90
C TYR A 113 5.62 3.63 -2.84
N GLY A 114 4.48 4.30 -2.67
CA GLY A 114 3.45 4.38 -3.70
C GLY A 114 2.50 3.20 -3.88
N ASP A 115 2.62 2.11 -3.11
CA ASP A 115 1.64 1.01 -3.06
C ASP A 115 1.49 0.40 -1.65
N VAL A 116 1.14 1.24 -0.68
CA VAL A 116 0.80 0.77 0.66
C VAL A 116 -0.48 -0.05 0.61
N SER A 117 -0.36 -1.34 0.95
CA SER A 117 -1.46 -2.30 1.03
C SER A 117 -1.19 -3.31 2.15
N GLU A 118 -2.20 -4.07 2.53
CA GLU A 118 -2.05 -5.12 3.55
C GLU A 118 -1.10 -6.25 3.15
N GLY A 119 -0.97 -6.53 1.85
CA GLY A 119 -0.04 -7.52 1.33
C GLY A 119 1.42 -7.10 1.45
N ASN A 120 1.67 -5.79 1.54
CA ASN A 120 3.01 -5.23 1.49
C ASN A 120 3.55 -4.78 2.87
N ILE A 121 2.82 -5.12 3.94
CA ILE A 121 3.26 -4.92 5.33
C ILE A 121 3.38 -6.28 6.00
N ILE A 122 4.57 -6.58 6.49
CA ILE A 122 4.84 -7.80 7.27
C ILE A 122 4.99 -7.46 8.75
N LEU A 123 4.52 -8.36 9.60
CA LEU A 123 4.71 -8.38 11.04
C LEU A 123 5.87 -9.32 11.39
N LEU A 124 6.70 -8.85 12.30
CA LEU A 124 7.81 -9.59 12.86
C LEU A 124 7.44 -10.14 14.23
N LYS A 125 8.29 -11.03 14.75
CA LYS A 125 8.28 -11.38 16.16
C LYS A 125 9.32 -10.49 16.85
N PRO A 126 8.90 -9.50 17.65
CA PRO A 126 9.83 -8.64 18.37
C PRO A 126 10.68 -9.47 19.33
N SER A 127 11.90 -9.02 19.60
CA SER A 127 12.82 -9.64 20.55
C SER A 127 13.23 -8.63 21.62
N PRO A 128 13.77 -9.06 22.77
CA PRO A 128 14.27 -8.14 23.79
C PRO A 128 15.34 -7.16 23.26
N GLU A 129 16.02 -7.53 22.18
CA GLU A 129 17.10 -6.74 21.56
C GLU A 129 16.59 -5.81 20.44
N ASP A 130 15.41 -6.09 19.87
CA ASP A 130 14.80 -5.29 18.81
C ASP A 130 13.26 -5.31 18.92
N ASP A 131 12.70 -4.21 19.41
CA ASP A 131 11.26 -3.95 19.55
C ASP A 131 10.63 -3.51 18.22
N LEU A 132 11.04 -4.14 17.10
CA LEU A 132 10.51 -3.91 15.76
C LEU A 132 9.41 -4.91 15.46
N TYR A 133 8.20 -4.41 15.23
CA TYR A 133 7.01 -5.21 14.98
C TYR A 133 6.63 -5.31 13.51
N GLY A 134 7.00 -4.33 12.69
CA GLY A 134 6.54 -4.27 11.30
C GLY A 134 7.56 -3.72 10.31
N MET A 135 7.46 -4.17 9.07
CA MET A 135 8.29 -3.70 7.95
C MET A 135 7.51 -3.64 6.64
N LEU A 136 7.94 -2.73 5.76
CA LEU A 136 7.51 -2.67 4.37
C LEU A 136 8.32 -3.64 3.51
N ILE A 137 7.64 -4.29 2.57
CA ILE A 137 8.21 -5.11 1.49
C ILE A 137 7.78 -4.55 0.14
N ASP A 138 8.13 -5.17 -0.99
CA ASP A 138 7.63 -4.83 -2.33
C ASP A 138 7.81 -3.34 -2.72
N LEU A 139 8.94 -3.04 -3.33
CA LEU A 139 9.26 -1.68 -3.83
C LEU A 139 9.05 -1.55 -5.35
N ASP A 140 8.31 -2.46 -5.99
CA ASP A 140 8.11 -2.44 -7.45
C ASP A 140 7.35 -1.20 -7.92
N HIS A 141 6.46 -0.68 -7.08
CA HIS A 141 5.71 0.54 -7.35
C HIS A 141 6.44 1.82 -6.92
N SER A 142 7.64 1.72 -6.34
CA SER A 142 8.38 2.88 -5.85
C SER A 142 8.88 3.77 -6.98
N VAL A 143 8.98 5.07 -6.71
CA VAL A 143 9.55 6.06 -7.64
C VAL A 143 10.52 6.98 -6.92
N LYS A 144 11.53 7.46 -7.64
CA LYS A 144 12.44 8.47 -7.12
C LYS A 144 11.72 9.80 -6.95
N LEU A 145 12.00 10.47 -5.84
CA LEU A 145 11.65 11.84 -5.57
C LEU A 145 12.80 12.76 -6.01
N GLN A 146 12.45 13.96 -6.44
CA GLN A 146 13.36 15.10 -6.53
C GLN A 146 12.75 16.20 -5.69
N GLY A 147 13.28 16.41 -4.48
CA GLY A 147 12.58 17.16 -3.44
C GLY A 147 11.21 16.53 -3.15
N ASN A 148 10.13 17.28 -3.37
CA ASN A 148 8.76 16.83 -3.07
C ASN A 148 7.99 16.30 -4.30
N VAL A 149 8.66 16.11 -5.43
CA VAL A 149 8.02 15.73 -6.70
C VAL A 149 8.54 14.36 -7.15
N ALA A 150 7.65 13.43 -7.43
CA ALA A 150 8.02 12.15 -8.03
C ALA A 150 8.36 12.29 -9.51
N LEU A 151 9.55 11.83 -9.89
CA LEU A 151 10.16 12.01 -11.22
C LEU A 151 9.42 11.22 -12.33
N GLU A 152 8.98 10.01 -12.01
CA GLU A 152 8.32 9.10 -12.96
C GLU A 152 6.91 8.75 -12.47
N ASN A 153 6.09 9.78 -12.20
CA ASN A 153 4.71 9.55 -11.81
C ASN A 153 3.91 8.98 -13.00
N ASN A 154 3.87 7.65 -13.08
CA ASN A 154 3.02 6.89 -13.99
C ASN A 154 1.60 7.46 -13.91
N ARG A 155 1.11 8.02 -15.02
CA ARG A 155 -0.25 8.61 -15.13
C ARG A 155 -1.37 7.56 -15.14
N SER A 156 -1.02 6.28 -15.05
CA SER A 156 -1.93 5.16 -14.88
C SER A 156 -2.36 5.04 -13.41
N LEU A 157 -3.63 4.72 -13.19
CA LEU A 157 -4.18 4.43 -11.86
C LEU A 157 -3.61 3.09 -11.35
N THR A 158 -2.39 3.10 -10.84
CA THR A 158 -1.71 1.93 -10.26
C THR A 158 -1.83 1.93 -8.74
N GLY A 159 -1.76 0.73 -8.17
CA GLY A 159 -1.87 0.45 -6.74
C GLY A 159 -3.23 -0.15 -6.35
N THR A 160 -3.34 -0.59 -5.11
CA THR A 160 -4.53 -1.30 -4.64
C THR A 160 -5.71 -0.35 -4.36
N MET A 161 -6.78 -0.41 -5.16
CA MET A 161 -7.94 0.52 -5.09
C MET A 161 -8.53 0.64 -3.68
N LYS A 162 -8.67 -0.48 -2.96
CA LYS A 162 -9.19 -0.52 -1.58
C LYS A 162 -8.44 0.44 -0.65
N PHE A 163 -7.12 0.56 -0.81
CA PHE A 163 -6.25 1.40 0.01
C PHE A 163 -5.88 2.73 -0.65
N MET A 164 -6.31 2.99 -1.89
CA MET A 164 -5.94 4.20 -2.61
C MET A 164 -6.58 5.47 -2.02
N ALA A 165 -5.81 6.56 -1.95
CA ALA A 165 -6.29 7.87 -1.49
C ALA A 165 -7.47 8.40 -2.34
N LEU A 166 -8.48 8.99 -1.67
CA LEU A 166 -9.72 9.48 -2.30
C LEU A 166 -9.46 10.49 -3.42
N GLU A 167 -8.45 11.33 -3.25
CA GLU A 167 -7.94 12.31 -4.21
C GLU A 167 -7.68 11.71 -5.58
N ARG A 168 -7.04 10.54 -5.57
CA ARG A 168 -6.62 9.85 -6.79
C ARG A 168 -7.82 9.31 -7.55
N LEU A 169 -8.82 8.83 -6.81
CA LEU A 169 -10.08 8.35 -7.37
C LEU A 169 -10.90 9.50 -7.95
N GLN A 170 -11.11 10.57 -7.17
CA GLN A 170 -11.85 11.77 -7.58
C GLN A 170 -11.25 12.40 -8.84
N HIS A 171 -9.93 12.61 -8.87
CA HIS A 171 -9.31 13.25 -10.02
C HIS A 171 -9.40 12.40 -11.30
N VAL A 172 -9.37 11.06 -11.20
CA VAL A 172 -9.63 10.20 -12.37
C VAL A 172 -11.07 10.35 -12.84
N LEU A 173 -12.05 10.41 -11.93
CA LEU A 173 -13.45 10.63 -12.28
C LEU A 173 -13.66 11.99 -12.96
N ASP A 174 -13.01 13.04 -12.48
CA ASP A 174 -13.17 14.40 -13.02
C ASP A 174 -12.45 14.63 -14.35
N THR A 175 -11.25 14.06 -14.50
CA THR A 175 -10.33 14.42 -15.61
C THR A 175 -10.00 13.27 -16.56
N GLY A 176 -10.40 12.04 -16.22
CA GLY A 176 -9.97 10.83 -16.90
C GLY A 176 -8.47 10.50 -16.72
N LYS A 177 -7.75 11.22 -15.85
CA LYS A 177 -6.29 11.08 -15.65
C LYS A 177 -5.95 10.92 -14.17
N SER A 178 -4.91 10.14 -13.86
CA SER A 178 -4.41 10.04 -12.48
C SER A 178 -3.56 11.27 -12.11
N ILE A 179 -3.67 11.71 -10.85
CA ILE A 179 -2.73 12.68 -10.27
C ILE A 179 -1.41 12.01 -9.90
N GLY A 180 -0.39 12.85 -9.75
CA GLY A 180 0.87 12.41 -9.19
C GLY A 180 0.71 11.87 -7.76
N ARG A 181 1.35 10.73 -7.47
CA ARG A 181 1.48 10.20 -6.11
C ARG A 181 2.36 11.12 -5.26
N THR A 182 2.10 11.12 -3.96
CA THR A 182 2.79 11.90 -2.93
C THR A 182 2.88 11.03 -1.67
N PHE A 183 3.80 11.34 -0.74
CA PHE A 183 3.90 10.60 0.51
C PHE A 183 2.59 10.67 1.33
N ARG A 184 1.82 11.76 1.20
CA ARG A 184 0.51 11.90 1.86
C ARG A 184 -0.52 10.90 1.33
N HIS A 185 -0.45 10.54 0.05
CA HIS A 185 -1.29 9.46 -0.49
C HIS A 185 -0.97 8.14 0.18
N ASP A 186 0.31 7.83 0.40
CA ASP A 186 0.74 6.62 1.11
C ASP A 186 0.31 6.64 2.60
N LEU A 187 0.41 7.79 3.27
CA LEU A 187 -0.09 7.97 4.65
C LEU A 187 -1.60 7.75 4.77
N LYS A 188 -2.39 8.20 3.79
CA LYS A 188 -3.82 7.89 3.71
C LYS A 188 -4.05 6.39 3.48
N SER A 189 -3.21 5.75 2.67
CA SER A 189 -3.26 4.30 2.47
C SER A 189 -2.97 3.51 3.76
N PHE A 190 -2.02 3.92 4.60
CA PHE A 190 -1.83 3.32 5.94
C PHE A 190 -3.07 3.43 6.82
N PHE A 191 -3.75 4.59 6.79
CA PHE A 191 -5.02 4.74 7.50
C PHE A 191 -6.09 3.77 6.97
N TYR A 192 -6.20 3.59 5.66
CA TYR A 192 -7.16 2.63 5.13
C TYR A 192 -6.79 1.18 5.47
N VAL A 193 -5.50 0.81 5.49
CA VAL A 193 -5.06 -0.51 5.99
C VAL A 193 -5.46 -0.68 7.46
N PHE A 194 -5.23 0.34 8.30
CA PHE A 194 -5.64 0.31 9.70
C PHE A 194 -7.15 0.09 9.85
N ILE A 195 -7.97 0.80 9.08
CA ILE A 195 -9.43 0.69 9.13
C ILE A 195 -9.93 -0.68 8.64
N VAL A 196 -9.39 -1.15 7.51
CA VAL A 196 -9.70 -2.49 7.00
C VAL A 196 -9.32 -3.55 8.03
N GLY A 197 -8.16 -3.44 8.66
CA GLY A 197 -7.74 -4.40 9.68
C GLY A 197 -8.65 -4.43 10.90
N CYS A 198 -9.13 -3.27 11.36
CA CYS A 198 -10.09 -3.19 12.48
C CYS A 198 -11.48 -3.79 12.17
N ILE A 199 -11.79 -4.05 10.90
CA ILE A 199 -13.11 -4.52 10.45
C ILE A 199 -13.05 -5.94 9.89
N GLU A 200 -11.95 -6.33 9.24
CA GLU A 200 -11.90 -7.53 8.40
C GLU A 200 -10.84 -8.56 8.81
N TYR A 201 -9.86 -8.24 9.68
CA TYR A 201 -8.77 -9.19 10.02
C TYR A 201 -9.11 -10.13 11.16
N GLU A 202 -10.09 -9.79 11.99
CA GLU A 202 -10.60 -10.74 12.97
C GLU A 202 -11.47 -11.77 12.27
N ASP A 203 -11.14 -13.05 12.45
CA ASP A 203 -11.96 -14.16 11.98
C ASP A 203 -13.27 -14.20 12.78
N VAL A 204 -14.35 -13.77 12.13
CA VAL A 204 -15.70 -13.73 12.69
C VAL A 204 -16.62 -14.62 11.87
N SER A 205 -17.69 -15.10 12.48
CA SER A 205 -18.69 -15.89 11.77
C SER A 205 -19.28 -15.10 10.60
N ALA A 206 -19.62 -15.80 9.50
CA ALA A 206 -20.02 -15.17 8.24
C ALA A 206 -21.26 -14.28 8.35
N ASP A 207 -22.16 -14.57 9.30
CA ASP A 207 -23.36 -13.77 9.62
C ASP A 207 -23.04 -12.43 10.31
N MET A 208 -21.87 -12.34 10.95
CA MET A 208 -21.40 -11.15 11.67
C MET A 208 -20.33 -10.38 10.89
N ALA A 209 -19.82 -10.96 9.80
CA ALA A 209 -18.79 -10.38 8.96
C ALA A 209 -19.28 -9.07 8.32
N LYS A 210 -18.54 -8.00 8.59
CA LYS A 210 -18.69 -6.72 7.92
C LYS A 210 -17.46 -6.53 7.04
N ASN A 211 -17.63 -5.88 5.90
CA ASN A 211 -16.52 -5.62 5.01
C ASN A 211 -16.66 -4.27 4.30
N LEU A 212 -15.58 -3.88 3.66
CA LEU A 212 -15.43 -2.68 2.84
C LEU A 212 -15.22 -3.06 1.37
N ASP A 213 -15.82 -4.15 0.90
CA ASP A 213 -15.69 -4.63 -0.49
C ASP A 213 -16.13 -3.57 -1.50
N ARG A 214 -17.11 -2.74 -1.11
CA ARG A 214 -17.58 -1.61 -1.92
C ARG A 214 -16.56 -0.50 -2.12
N TRP A 215 -15.40 -0.55 -1.47
CA TRP A 215 -14.27 0.34 -1.75
C TRP A 215 -13.42 -0.15 -2.93
N CYS A 216 -13.66 -1.37 -3.43
CA CYS A 216 -12.87 -2.01 -4.46
C CYS A 216 -13.71 -2.95 -5.34
N THR A 217 -14.68 -2.39 -6.06
CA THR A 217 -15.44 -3.05 -7.13
C THR A 217 -14.91 -2.65 -8.52
N ASN A 218 -15.54 -3.16 -9.58
CA ASN A 218 -15.25 -2.75 -10.96
C ASN A 218 -15.80 -1.34 -11.31
N GLU A 219 -16.56 -0.71 -10.41
CA GLU A 219 -17.19 0.59 -10.62
C GLU A 219 -16.45 1.68 -9.83
N LEU A 220 -15.57 2.42 -10.50
CA LEU A 220 -14.72 3.44 -9.87
C LEU A 220 -15.51 4.52 -9.12
N GLU A 221 -16.64 4.95 -9.69
CA GLU A 221 -17.50 5.96 -9.08
C GLU A 221 -18.12 5.45 -7.78
N ASN A 222 -18.63 4.22 -7.76
CA ASN A 222 -19.16 3.61 -6.54
C ASN A 222 -18.06 3.42 -5.48
N ASN A 223 -16.85 3.02 -5.87
CA ASN A 223 -15.71 2.91 -4.96
C ASN A 223 -15.40 4.24 -4.29
N PHE A 224 -15.35 5.32 -5.07
CA PHE A 224 -15.11 6.66 -4.56
C PHE A 224 -16.22 7.10 -3.60
N ILE A 225 -17.49 6.99 -4.01
CA ILE A 225 -18.65 7.42 -3.20
C ILE A 225 -18.67 6.68 -1.87
N LYS A 226 -18.54 5.35 -1.88
CA LYS A 226 -18.61 4.53 -0.65
C LYS A 226 -17.43 4.74 0.28
N LYS A 227 -16.25 5.01 -0.27
CA LYS A 227 -15.08 5.34 0.53
C LYS A 227 -15.15 6.73 1.13
N ARG A 228 -15.65 7.71 0.35
CA ARG A 228 -15.90 9.07 0.82
C ARG A 228 -16.94 9.10 1.94
N ASP A 229 -18.06 8.41 1.74
CA ASP A 229 -19.13 8.26 2.73
C ASP A 229 -18.60 7.68 4.04
N GLY A 230 -17.73 6.67 3.96
CA GLY A 230 -17.03 6.12 5.12
C GLY A 230 -16.16 7.13 5.88
N VAL A 231 -15.49 8.07 5.18
CA VAL A 231 -14.67 9.10 5.83
C VAL A 231 -15.50 10.25 6.38
N GLU A 232 -16.59 10.64 5.70
CA GLU A 232 -17.49 11.72 6.11
C GLU A 232 -18.37 11.29 7.30
N HIS A 233 -19.03 10.13 7.21
CA HIS A 233 -19.93 9.56 8.22
C HIS A 233 -19.23 8.49 9.07
N PHE A 234 -18.03 8.82 9.55
CA PHE A 234 -17.07 7.86 10.14
C PHE A 234 -17.64 7.02 11.29
N ASP A 235 -18.41 7.61 12.19
CA ASP A 235 -18.96 6.88 13.33
C ASP A 235 -19.97 5.82 12.88
N GLN A 236 -20.88 6.19 11.97
CA GLN A 236 -21.95 5.32 11.49
C GLN A 236 -21.43 4.27 10.52
N GLU A 237 -20.54 4.67 9.60
CA GLU A 237 -20.09 3.82 8.51
C GLU A 237 -18.81 3.04 8.82
N ILE A 238 -17.99 3.46 9.79
CA ILE A 238 -16.70 2.82 10.06
C ILE A 238 -16.63 2.31 11.50
N LEU A 239 -16.77 3.18 12.51
CA LEU A 239 -16.57 2.77 13.91
C LEU A 239 -17.59 1.74 14.40
N LYS A 240 -18.82 1.74 13.87
CA LYS A 240 -19.83 0.69 14.14
C LYS A 240 -19.48 -0.67 13.51
N LYS A 241 -18.57 -0.70 12.54
CA LYS A 241 -18.15 -1.92 11.85
C LYS A 241 -16.98 -2.63 12.52
N PHE A 242 -16.28 -1.98 13.46
CA PHE A 242 -15.16 -2.57 14.18
C PHE A 242 -15.55 -3.87 14.87
N THR A 243 -14.71 -4.88 14.72
CA THR A 243 -14.92 -6.19 15.33
C THR A 243 -14.61 -6.14 16.83
N THR A 244 -14.95 -7.20 17.56
CA THR A 244 -14.94 -7.18 19.04
C THR A 244 -13.55 -6.91 19.60
N SER A 245 -12.52 -7.55 19.07
CA SER A 245 -11.14 -7.38 19.55
C SER A 245 -10.59 -5.97 19.26
N PHE A 246 -11.12 -5.29 18.24
CA PHE A 246 -10.64 -3.99 17.78
C PHE A 246 -11.43 -2.79 18.34
N LYS A 247 -12.48 -3.02 19.14
CA LYS A 247 -13.30 -1.94 19.74
C LYS A 247 -12.48 -0.89 20.50
N GLY A 248 -11.38 -1.29 21.15
CA GLY A 248 -10.49 -0.39 21.88
C GLY A 248 -9.71 0.59 21.01
N LEU A 249 -9.67 0.38 19.68
CA LEU A 249 -8.92 1.21 18.75
C LEU A 249 -9.73 2.34 18.11
N LYS A 250 -11.01 2.53 18.48
CA LYS A 250 -11.88 3.57 17.90
C LYS A 250 -11.33 4.97 18.10
N GLU A 251 -10.82 5.28 19.29
CA GLU A 251 -10.22 6.59 19.58
C GLU A 251 -8.98 6.85 18.71
N LEU A 252 -8.14 5.84 18.50
CA LEU A 252 -7.00 5.92 17.59
C LEU A 252 -7.48 6.14 16.14
N ALA A 253 -8.53 5.44 15.70
CA ALA A 253 -9.11 5.59 14.38
C ALA A 253 -9.59 7.03 14.12
N GLU A 254 -10.33 7.61 15.06
CA GLU A 254 -10.77 9.00 15.00
C GLU A 254 -9.58 9.97 14.98
N LYS A 255 -8.56 9.70 15.81
CA LYS A 255 -7.37 10.54 15.87
C LYS A 255 -6.60 10.54 14.55
N LEU A 256 -6.36 9.36 13.97
CA LEU A 256 -5.70 9.23 12.66
C LEU A 256 -6.52 9.91 11.56
N ARG A 257 -7.86 9.78 11.59
CA ARG A 257 -8.75 10.51 10.68
C ARG A 257 -8.57 12.03 10.83
N GLN A 258 -8.59 12.57 12.04
CA GLN A 258 -8.40 14.01 12.28
C GLN A 258 -7.02 14.53 11.85
N ILE A 259 -5.98 13.68 11.91
CA ILE A 259 -4.63 14.05 11.45
C ILE A 259 -4.56 14.12 9.92
N LEU A 260 -5.20 13.17 9.25
CA LEU A 260 -5.10 13.00 7.79
C LEU A 260 -6.15 13.76 7.00
N PHE A 261 -7.32 13.99 7.58
CA PHE A 261 -8.43 14.69 6.96
C PHE A 261 -8.76 15.91 7.81
N HIS A 262 -9.12 17.03 7.18
CA HIS A 262 -9.64 18.18 7.93
C HIS A 262 -10.95 17.80 8.63
N ASN A 263 -11.37 18.56 9.65
CA ASN A 263 -12.52 18.23 10.51
C ASN A 263 -13.83 17.94 9.75
N ASP A 264 -13.98 18.42 8.52
CA ASP A 264 -15.14 18.18 7.67
C ASP A 264 -15.00 17.00 6.69
N GLY A 265 -13.81 16.39 6.57
CA GLY A 265 -13.50 15.33 5.61
C GLY A 265 -13.39 15.78 4.15
N ARG A 266 -13.55 17.08 3.87
CA ARG A 266 -13.68 17.62 2.50
C ARG A 266 -12.38 18.12 1.90
N TYR A 267 -11.37 18.36 2.75
CA TYR A 267 -10.08 18.82 2.27
C TYR A 267 -9.26 17.67 1.70
N ILE A 268 -9.34 17.56 0.38
CA ILE A 268 -8.72 16.53 -0.45
C ILE A 268 -7.28 16.96 -0.86
N GLU A 269 -6.88 18.21 -0.66
CA GLU A 269 -5.57 18.67 -1.13
C GLU A 269 -4.36 18.17 -0.31
N THR A 270 -3.19 18.23 -0.95
CA THR A 270 -1.89 17.86 -0.37
C THR A 270 -1.02 19.11 -0.24
N PRO A 271 -0.89 19.69 0.97
CA PRO A 271 0.19 20.64 1.27
C PRO A 271 1.54 19.93 1.24
N VAL A 272 2.57 20.65 0.80
CA VAL A 272 3.94 20.14 0.64
C VAL A 272 4.70 20.35 1.95
N ASP A 273 4.41 19.51 2.95
CA ASP A 273 5.24 19.42 4.14
C ASP A 273 5.33 17.96 4.61
N CYS A 274 6.54 17.41 4.54
CA CYS A 274 6.87 16.08 5.03
C CYS A 274 6.86 16.03 6.57
N GLY A 275 6.89 17.17 7.25
CA GLY A 275 6.72 17.27 8.69
C GLY A 275 5.25 17.38 9.12
N PRO A 276 5.05 17.79 10.37
CA PRO A 276 3.97 17.45 11.32
C PRO A 276 3.07 16.20 11.15
N LEU A 277 2.91 15.60 9.97
CA LEU A 277 1.99 14.48 9.73
C LEU A 277 2.53 13.16 10.26
N TYR A 278 3.78 12.78 9.89
CA TYR A 278 4.41 11.59 10.44
C TYR A 278 4.48 11.67 11.96
N ASP A 279 5.04 12.75 12.52
CA ASP A 279 5.12 12.96 13.96
C ASP A 279 3.77 12.79 14.68
N ARG A 280 2.70 13.38 14.14
CA ARG A 280 1.36 13.26 14.74
C ARG A 280 0.81 11.84 14.65
N MET A 281 0.96 11.16 13.52
CA MET A 281 0.49 9.78 13.35
C MET A 281 1.29 8.82 14.23
N ILE A 282 2.62 8.90 14.18
CA ILE A 282 3.53 8.11 14.99
C ILE A 282 3.25 8.33 16.47
N LYS A 283 3.10 9.57 16.92
CA LYS A 283 2.77 9.89 18.32
C LYS A 283 1.43 9.32 18.77
N ALA A 284 0.41 9.34 17.90
CA ALA A 284 -0.88 8.73 18.20
C ALA A 284 -0.77 7.21 18.37
N LEU A 285 -0.04 6.55 17.46
CA LEU A 285 0.22 5.12 17.50
C LEU A 285 1.08 4.71 18.69
N ASP A 286 2.17 5.43 18.96
CA ASP A 286 3.06 5.19 20.11
C ASP A 286 2.29 5.29 21.42
N LYS A 287 1.43 6.32 21.58
CA LYS A 287 0.56 6.41 22.77
C LYS A 287 -0.32 5.16 22.91
N THR A 288 -0.98 4.72 21.84
CA THR A 288 -1.84 3.53 21.90
C THR A 288 -1.02 2.26 22.19
N VAL A 289 0.19 2.14 21.66
CA VAL A 289 1.10 1.02 21.96
C VAL A 289 1.45 1.00 23.46
N GLU A 290 1.82 2.14 24.05
CA GLU A 290 2.10 2.23 25.49
C GLU A 290 0.86 1.92 26.34
N ASP A 291 -0.31 2.42 25.95
CA ASP A 291 -1.58 2.14 26.64
C ASP A 291 -1.96 0.65 26.58
N ILE A 292 -1.58 -0.07 25.51
CA ILE A 292 -1.77 -1.53 25.39
C ILE A 292 -0.73 -2.26 26.24
N LYS A 293 0.55 -1.90 26.15
CA LYS A 293 1.64 -2.51 26.92
C LYS A 293 1.43 -2.37 28.43
N GLY A 294 0.93 -1.23 28.90
CA GLY A 294 0.63 -1.00 30.32
C GLY A 294 -0.58 -1.75 30.87
N LYS A 295 -1.36 -2.44 30.02
CA LYS A 295 -2.51 -3.28 30.41
C LYS A 295 -2.19 -4.79 30.41
N ILE A 296 -1.02 -5.17 29.91
CA ILE A 296 -0.51 -6.56 29.86
C ILE A 296 0.36 -6.80 31.10
#